data_AF-A0A5Q0JYP0-F1
#
_entry.id   AF-A0A5Q0JYP0-F1
#
_cell.length_a   1.000
_cell.length_b   1.000
_cell.length_c   1.000
_cell.angle_alpha   90.00
_cell.angle_beta   90.00
_cell.angle_gamma   90.00
#
_symmetry.space_group_name_H-M   'P 1'
#
loop_
_entity.id
_entity.type
_entity.pdbx_description
1 polymer ?
#
loop_
_entity_poly.entity_id
_entity_poly.type
_entity_poly.pdbx_seq_one_letter_code
_entity_poly.pdbx_strand_id
1 'polypeptide(L)'
;MKKVLFLISLTLVSCGATMNSVLPERLTENDVILEKEYTKEIGSPLVTKGDFLQQKALKITNMKSFNISMMKFPYSIGEKLPLNGQNNSYFFYYDKNKSRDNTYQIGISENKKTGEFKSFVNSYSGGFYTKDIPEFEYQITQFTPDDCDNCFKQEFIYNGRVNNDLKFVYREYVDNLARSSFTQELQYDINDSNVIGFKGLRIEVLNTTNTSITYKVLSPFE
;
A
#
# COMPACT_ATOMS: atom_id res chain seq x y z
N MET A 1 -1.19 -61.60 40.47
CA MET A 1 -0.49 -60.48 39.79
C MET A 1 -1.44 -59.89 38.76
N LYS A 2 -2.08 -58.74 39.05
CA LYS A 2 -3.03 -58.08 38.15
C LYS A 2 -2.25 -57.23 37.14
N LYS A 3 -2.38 -57.53 35.84
CA LYS A 3 -1.78 -56.74 34.75
C LYS A 3 -2.63 -55.47 34.56
N VAL A 4 -2.05 -54.31 34.87
CA VAL A 4 -2.64 -53.00 34.58
C VAL A 4 -2.29 -52.66 33.13
N LEU A 5 -3.30 -52.54 32.27
CA LEU A 5 -3.14 -52.13 30.88
C LEU A 5 -3.10 -50.60 30.84
N PHE A 6 -1.93 -50.03 30.55
CA PHE A 6 -1.76 -48.58 30.39
C PHE A 6 -2.27 -48.18 29.01
N LEU A 7 -3.47 -47.57 28.96
CA LEU A 7 -4.01 -46.99 27.74
C LEU A 7 -3.27 -45.67 27.48
N ILE A 8 -2.30 -45.69 26.57
CA ILE A 8 -1.59 -44.49 26.12
C ILE A 8 -2.56 -43.69 25.23
N SER A 9 -3.17 -42.68 25.84
CA SER A 9 -3.90 -41.62 25.15
C SER A 9 -2.91 -40.84 24.27
N LEU A 10 -2.93 -41.14 22.97
CA LEU A 10 -2.17 -40.39 21.97
C LEU A 10 -2.92 -39.09 21.68
N THR A 11 -2.67 -38.04 22.48
CA THR A 11 -3.16 -36.71 22.17
C THR A 11 -2.41 -36.18 20.96
N LEU A 12 -3.05 -36.21 19.78
CA LEU A 12 -2.60 -35.50 18.60
C LEU A 12 -2.68 -34.00 18.91
N VAL A 13 -1.53 -33.42 19.28
CA VAL A 13 -1.37 -31.96 19.33
C VAL A 13 -1.45 -31.49 17.89
N SER A 14 -2.63 -31.01 17.50
CA SER A 14 -2.81 -30.22 16.28
C SER A 14 -1.82 -29.07 16.33
N CYS A 15 -0.76 -29.17 15.54
CA CYS A 15 0.16 -28.07 15.29
C CYS A 15 -0.60 -27.06 14.43
N GLY A 16 -1.46 -26.27 15.08
CA GLY A 16 -2.14 -25.16 14.44
C GLY A 16 -1.08 -24.21 13.95
N ALA A 17 -0.89 -24.13 12.63
CA ALA A 17 0.08 -23.24 12.03
C ALA A 17 -0.30 -21.80 12.38
N THR A 18 0.38 -21.23 13.38
CA THR A 18 0.12 -19.86 13.85
C THR A 18 0.43 -18.89 12.72
N MET A 19 -0.55 -18.06 12.36
CA MET A 19 -0.36 -16.97 11.41
C MET A 19 0.33 -15.82 12.12
N ASN A 20 1.46 -15.38 11.59
CA ASN A 20 2.20 -14.21 12.08
C ASN A 20 1.86 -12.99 11.24
N SER A 21 1.77 -11.82 11.86
CA SER A 21 1.59 -10.56 11.13
C SER A 21 2.81 -10.23 10.28
N VAL A 22 2.58 -9.73 9.08
CA VAL A 22 3.60 -9.06 8.28
C VAL A 22 3.44 -7.57 8.51
N LEU A 23 4.51 -6.90 8.94
CA LEU A 23 4.52 -5.46 9.15
C LEU A 23 4.87 -4.75 7.84
N PRO A 24 4.27 -3.59 7.56
CA PRO A 24 4.68 -2.75 6.44
C PRO A 24 6.12 -2.26 6.63
N GLU A 25 6.80 -2.04 5.52
CA GLU A 25 8.14 -1.45 5.49
C GLU A 25 8.04 0.07 5.62
N ARG A 26 8.90 0.67 6.46
CA ARG A 26 9.06 2.13 6.54
C ARG A 26 10.07 2.56 5.49
N LEU A 27 9.61 3.32 4.52
CA LEU A 27 10.44 3.89 3.46
C LEU A 27 10.69 5.36 3.75
N THR A 28 11.95 5.77 3.62
CA THR A 28 12.33 7.19 3.53
C THR A 28 12.50 7.53 2.07
N GLU A 29 11.64 8.41 1.58
CA GLU A 29 11.64 8.85 0.19
C GLU A 29 12.23 10.25 0.08
N ASN A 30 13.22 10.35 -0.80
CA ASN A 30 13.75 11.60 -1.31
C ASN A 30 13.98 11.36 -2.80
N ASP A 31 12.93 11.59 -3.60
CA ASP A 31 12.83 11.17 -5.01
C ASP A 31 13.85 11.81 -5.96
N VAL A 32 14.70 12.66 -5.41
CA VAL A 32 15.39 13.67 -6.16
C VAL A 32 16.88 13.39 -6.18
N ILE A 33 17.39 13.21 -7.39
CA ILE A 33 18.79 13.40 -7.74
C ILE A 33 18.89 14.82 -8.26
N LEU A 34 19.72 15.64 -7.63
CA LEU A 34 19.91 17.03 -8.04
C LEU A 34 20.42 17.12 -9.48
N GLU A 35 20.04 18.19 -10.18
CA GLU A 35 20.42 18.50 -11.56
C GLU A 35 19.95 17.49 -12.63
N LYS A 36 19.35 16.36 -12.24
CA LYS A 36 18.76 15.40 -13.17
C LYS A 36 17.45 15.94 -13.73
N GLU A 37 17.24 15.72 -15.02
CA GLU A 37 15.99 16.05 -15.70
C GLU A 37 14.92 14.99 -15.45
N TYR A 38 13.71 15.46 -15.11
CA TYR A 38 12.52 14.65 -14.89
C TYR A 38 11.38 15.17 -15.76
N THR A 39 10.54 14.26 -16.26
CA THR A 39 9.25 14.61 -16.87
C THR A 39 8.13 13.90 -16.11
N LYS A 40 7.12 14.68 -15.69
CA LYS A 40 5.97 14.20 -14.93
C LYS A 40 4.67 14.70 -15.54
N GLU A 41 3.63 13.89 -15.45
CA GLU A 41 2.28 14.31 -15.83
C GLU A 41 1.65 15.17 -14.74
N ILE A 42 0.66 15.97 -15.14
CA ILE A 42 -0.17 16.76 -14.24
C ILE A 42 -0.77 15.89 -13.12
N GLY A 43 -0.78 16.42 -11.90
CA GLY A 43 -1.28 15.73 -10.72
C GLY A 43 -0.30 14.71 -10.10
N SER A 44 0.82 14.41 -10.76
CA SER A 44 1.88 13.59 -10.17
C SER A 44 2.81 14.43 -9.29
N PRO A 45 3.28 13.91 -8.15
CA PRO A 45 4.33 14.56 -7.36
C PRO A 45 5.60 14.76 -8.19
N LEU A 46 6.11 16.00 -8.17
CA LEU A 46 7.41 16.35 -8.72
C LEU A 46 8.52 16.04 -7.72
N VAL A 47 8.29 16.36 -6.45
CA VAL A 47 9.21 16.08 -5.36
C VAL A 47 8.41 15.57 -4.18
N THR A 48 8.86 14.42 -3.67
CA THR A 48 8.40 13.84 -2.41
C THR A 48 9.58 13.82 -1.44
N LYS A 49 9.32 14.24 -0.20
CA LYS A 49 10.26 14.09 0.91
C LYS A 49 9.52 13.53 2.12
N GLY A 50 10.10 12.54 2.78
CA GLY A 50 9.67 12.10 4.09
C GLY A 50 9.62 10.59 4.24
N ASP A 51 8.92 10.14 5.28
CA ASP A 51 8.76 8.73 5.59
C ASP A 51 7.30 8.31 5.45
N PHE A 52 7.07 7.13 4.88
CA PHE A 52 5.76 6.47 4.87
C PHE A 52 5.89 4.96 5.00
N LEU A 53 4.79 4.32 5.38
CA LEU A 53 4.68 2.87 5.39
C LEU A 53 4.18 2.36 4.03
N GLN A 54 4.78 1.27 3.56
CA GLN A 54 4.35 0.59 2.35
C GLN A 54 4.38 -0.92 2.54
N GLN A 55 3.45 -1.62 1.90
CA GLN A 55 3.40 -3.07 1.89
C GLN A 55 2.91 -3.62 0.55
N LYS A 56 3.45 -4.79 0.18
CA LYS A 56 2.98 -5.55 -0.99
C LYS A 56 1.49 -5.85 -0.84
N ALA A 57 0.75 -5.76 -1.94
CA ALA A 57 -0.67 -6.05 -1.98
C ALA A 57 -1.10 -6.73 -3.29
N LEU A 58 -2.28 -7.34 -3.28
CA LEU A 58 -2.99 -7.81 -4.47
C LEU A 58 -4.13 -6.86 -4.79
N LYS A 59 -4.19 -6.35 -6.02
CA LYS A 59 -5.38 -5.67 -6.54
C LYS A 59 -6.23 -6.70 -7.29
N ILE A 60 -7.49 -6.86 -6.90
CA ILE A 60 -8.43 -7.75 -7.62
C ILE A 60 -8.84 -7.06 -8.93
N THR A 61 -8.57 -7.68 -10.07
CA THR A 61 -8.97 -7.14 -11.38
C THR A 61 -10.17 -7.87 -11.96
N ASN A 62 -10.35 -9.14 -11.64
CA ASN A 62 -11.53 -9.91 -11.96
C ASN A 62 -11.80 -10.97 -10.88
N MET A 63 -13.07 -11.21 -10.58
CA MET A 63 -13.53 -12.25 -9.66
C MET A 63 -15.05 -12.38 -9.71
N LYS A 64 -15.56 -13.60 -9.83
CA LYS A 64 -17.00 -13.86 -9.67
C LYS A 64 -17.38 -13.95 -8.20
N SER A 65 -18.52 -13.36 -7.81
CA SER A 65 -19.04 -13.45 -6.44
C SER A 65 -19.26 -14.91 -6.02
N PHE A 66 -18.82 -15.27 -4.82
CA PHE A 66 -18.91 -16.62 -4.27
C PHE A 66 -18.96 -16.61 -2.75
N ASN A 67 -19.27 -17.77 -2.17
CA ASN A 67 -19.20 -18.00 -0.74
C ASN A 67 -17.94 -18.81 -0.38
N ILE A 68 -17.28 -18.45 0.71
CA ILE A 68 -16.27 -19.25 1.39
C ILE A 68 -16.82 -19.69 2.75
N SER A 69 -16.84 -21.01 2.99
CA SER A 69 -17.60 -21.58 4.11
C SER A 69 -19.07 -21.10 4.08
N MET A 70 -19.62 -20.64 5.20
CA MET A 70 -21.00 -20.16 5.32
C MET A 70 -21.18 -18.67 4.98
N MET A 71 -20.14 -17.97 4.49
CA MET A 71 -20.18 -16.52 4.28
C MET A 71 -19.87 -16.13 2.84
N LYS A 72 -20.43 -14.99 2.42
CA LYS A 72 -20.06 -14.34 1.16
C LYS A 72 -18.62 -13.80 1.27
N PHE A 73 -17.80 -14.03 0.26
CA PHE A 73 -16.45 -13.47 0.23
C PHE A 73 -16.52 -11.93 0.20
N PRO A 74 -15.84 -11.21 1.11
CA PRO A 74 -16.16 -9.81 1.42
C PRO A 74 -15.39 -8.78 0.57
N TYR A 75 -14.69 -9.22 -0.47
CA TYR A 75 -13.89 -8.35 -1.33
C TYR A 75 -14.54 -8.19 -2.71
N SER A 76 -14.31 -7.04 -3.34
CA SER A 76 -14.86 -6.68 -4.65
C SER A 76 -13.75 -6.36 -5.65
N ILE A 77 -14.09 -6.34 -6.94
CA ILE A 77 -13.18 -5.91 -8.01
C ILE A 77 -12.71 -4.48 -7.73
N GLY A 78 -11.40 -4.25 -7.90
CA GLY A 78 -10.73 -2.96 -7.68
C GLY A 78 -10.10 -2.81 -6.30
N GLU A 79 -10.51 -3.61 -5.30
CA GLU A 79 -9.94 -3.56 -3.95
C GLU A 79 -8.49 -4.07 -3.91
N LYS A 80 -7.70 -3.48 -3.00
CA LYS A 80 -6.32 -3.89 -2.72
C LYS A 80 -6.27 -4.64 -1.39
N LEU A 81 -5.72 -5.85 -1.41
CA LEU A 81 -5.55 -6.71 -0.24
C LEU A 81 -4.06 -6.73 0.13
N PRO A 82 -3.65 -6.02 1.18
CA PRO A 82 -2.26 -6.02 1.62
C PRO A 82 -1.81 -7.35 2.24
N LEU A 83 -0.53 -7.65 2.09
CA LEU A 83 0.15 -8.78 2.72
C LEU A 83 0.28 -8.53 4.23
N ASN A 84 -0.75 -8.94 4.98
CA ASN A 84 -0.84 -8.69 6.42
C ASN A 84 -0.46 -9.91 7.26
N GLY A 85 -0.26 -11.08 6.65
CA GLY A 85 0.09 -12.28 7.41
C GLY A 85 0.94 -13.26 6.64
N GLN A 86 1.60 -14.14 7.38
CA GLN A 86 2.29 -15.28 6.81
C GLN A 86 2.40 -16.44 7.82
N ASN A 87 2.62 -17.64 7.29
CA ASN A 87 3.13 -18.77 8.07
C ASN A 87 4.17 -19.54 7.23
N ASN A 88 4.51 -20.76 7.65
CA ASN A 88 5.50 -21.59 6.95
C ASN A 88 5.08 -21.99 5.53
N SER A 89 3.77 -21.99 5.23
CA SER A 89 3.23 -22.49 3.97
C SER A 89 2.61 -21.42 3.09
N TYR A 90 2.15 -20.31 3.66
CA TYR A 90 1.35 -19.31 2.95
C TYR A 90 1.76 -17.87 3.26
N PHE A 91 1.59 -17.00 2.27
CA PHE A 91 1.40 -15.57 2.46
C PHE A 91 -0.11 -15.27 2.48
N PHE A 92 -0.54 -14.32 3.31
CA PHE A 92 -1.96 -13.99 3.51
C PHE A 92 -2.21 -12.51 3.21
N TYR A 93 -3.03 -12.29 2.19
CA TYR A 93 -3.45 -10.97 1.73
C TYR A 93 -4.88 -10.72 2.19
N TYR A 94 -5.09 -9.73 3.05
CA TYR A 94 -6.41 -9.41 3.62
C TYR A 94 -6.43 -7.98 4.16
N ASP A 95 -7.62 -7.39 4.26
CA ASP A 95 -7.86 -6.14 4.97
C ASP A 95 -8.12 -6.44 6.45
N LYS A 96 -7.38 -5.77 7.36
CA LYS A 96 -7.56 -5.88 8.81
C LYS A 96 -8.93 -5.36 9.26
N ASN A 97 -9.53 -4.40 8.57
CA ASN A 97 -10.87 -3.90 8.93
C ASN A 97 -11.97 -4.92 8.61
N LYS A 98 -11.75 -5.79 7.61
CA LYS A 98 -12.65 -6.87 7.22
C LYS A 98 -12.35 -8.20 7.95
N SER A 99 -11.26 -8.25 8.71
CA SER A 99 -10.75 -9.43 9.44
C SER A 99 -10.63 -9.11 10.93
N ARG A 100 -11.40 -9.75 11.80
CA ARG A 100 -11.39 -9.50 13.25
C ARG A 100 -10.15 -10.10 13.93
N ASP A 101 -9.05 -9.35 13.90
CA ASP A 101 -7.77 -9.62 14.60
C ASP A 101 -7.36 -11.10 14.54
N ASN A 102 -6.83 -11.65 15.65
CA ASN A 102 -6.37 -13.03 15.77
C ASN A 102 -7.51 -14.07 15.82
N THR A 103 -8.77 -13.64 15.83
CA THR A 103 -9.92 -14.53 16.04
C THR A 103 -10.56 -14.98 14.73
N TYR A 104 -10.51 -14.13 13.71
CA TYR A 104 -11.10 -14.39 12.41
C TYR A 104 -10.44 -13.56 11.32
N GLN A 105 -9.79 -14.22 10.35
CA GLN A 105 -9.25 -13.56 9.17
C GLN A 105 -9.81 -14.19 7.90
N ILE A 106 -10.06 -13.35 6.90
CA ILE A 106 -10.59 -13.76 5.60
C ILE A 106 -9.91 -12.96 4.49
N GLY A 107 -9.49 -13.65 3.44
CA GLY A 107 -8.78 -13.01 2.33
C GLY A 107 -8.29 -14.01 1.30
N ILE A 108 -7.14 -13.72 0.71
CA ILE A 108 -6.49 -14.53 -0.31
C ILE A 108 -5.16 -15.04 0.24
N SER A 109 -4.95 -16.36 0.18
CA SER A 109 -3.69 -17.01 0.53
C SER A 109 -2.91 -17.35 -0.73
N GLU A 110 -1.61 -17.10 -0.73
CA GLU A 110 -0.65 -17.55 -1.74
C GLU A 110 0.19 -18.67 -1.15
N ASN A 111 0.20 -19.85 -1.79
CA ASN A 111 1.05 -20.95 -1.36
C ASN A 111 2.52 -20.63 -1.71
N LYS A 112 3.41 -20.63 -0.70
CA LYS A 112 4.82 -20.27 -0.87
C LYS A 112 5.62 -21.23 -1.77
N LYS A 113 5.15 -22.47 -1.96
CA LYS A 113 5.82 -23.48 -2.80
C LYS A 113 5.32 -23.47 -4.24
N THR A 114 4.01 -23.33 -4.43
CA THR A 114 3.39 -23.45 -5.77
C THR A 114 3.05 -22.10 -6.40
N GLY A 115 3.01 -21.02 -5.62
CA GLY A 115 2.49 -19.72 -6.05
C GLY A 115 0.98 -19.70 -6.27
N GLU A 116 0.26 -20.77 -5.90
CA GLU A 116 -1.19 -20.88 -6.10
C GLU A 116 -1.94 -19.95 -5.15
N PHE A 117 -2.91 -19.20 -5.70
CA PHE A 117 -3.79 -18.32 -4.94
C PHE A 117 -5.14 -19.01 -4.68
N LYS A 118 -5.57 -19.01 -3.41
CA LYS A 118 -6.90 -19.44 -2.98
C LYS A 118 -7.50 -18.43 -2.03
N SER A 119 -8.81 -18.39 -1.91
CA SER A 119 -9.45 -17.70 -0.78
C SER A 119 -9.18 -18.49 0.49
N PHE A 120 -9.09 -17.81 1.62
CA PHE A 120 -8.94 -18.45 2.93
C PHE A 120 -9.87 -17.84 3.96
N VAL A 121 -10.21 -18.67 4.95
CA VAL A 121 -10.74 -18.26 6.24
C VAL A 121 -9.88 -18.93 7.30
N ASN A 122 -9.41 -18.14 8.26
CA ASN A 122 -8.75 -18.64 9.45
C ASN A 122 -9.53 -18.15 10.66
N SER A 123 -9.96 -19.07 11.52
CA SER A 123 -10.70 -18.69 12.73
C SER A 123 -10.29 -19.55 13.90
N TYR A 124 -10.36 -18.98 15.10
CA TYR A 124 -10.00 -19.69 16.32
C TYR A 124 -10.84 -20.97 16.51
N SER A 125 -12.13 -20.92 16.19
CA SER A 125 -13.07 -22.05 16.36
C SER A 125 -13.17 -22.97 15.14
N GLY A 126 -12.99 -22.45 13.92
CA GLY A 126 -13.17 -23.19 12.67
C GLY A 126 -11.87 -23.63 11.98
N GLY A 127 -10.72 -23.23 12.50
CA GLY A 127 -9.41 -23.53 11.93
C GLY A 127 -9.14 -22.80 10.60
N PHE A 128 -8.17 -23.32 9.84
CA PHE A 128 -7.75 -22.79 8.55
C PHE A 128 -8.40 -23.57 7.40
N TYR A 129 -9.12 -22.86 6.54
CA TYR A 129 -9.81 -23.42 5.38
C TYR A 129 -9.51 -22.59 4.13
N THR A 130 -9.29 -23.26 2.99
CA THR A 130 -9.08 -22.60 1.70
C THR A 130 -10.07 -23.09 0.64
N LYS A 131 -10.34 -22.25 -0.36
CA LYS A 131 -11.22 -22.54 -1.49
C LYS A 131 -10.77 -21.81 -2.75
N ASP A 132 -10.92 -22.46 -3.91
CA ASP A 132 -10.62 -21.83 -5.21
C ASP A 132 -11.47 -20.58 -5.43
N ILE A 133 -10.86 -19.58 -6.07
CA ILE A 133 -11.49 -18.30 -6.37
C ILE A 133 -11.97 -18.35 -7.84
N PRO A 134 -13.28 -18.26 -8.12
CA PRO A 134 -13.79 -18.37 -9.47
C PRO A 134 -13.45 -17.12 -10.30
N GLU A 135 -12.91 -17.33 -11.50
CA GLU A 135 -12.56 -16.28 -12.47
C GLU A 135 -11.62 -15.22 -11.87
N PHE A 136 -10.63 -15.67 -11.09
CA PHE A 136 -9.73 -14.79 -10.37
C PHE A 136 -8.59 -14.27 -11.25
N GLU A 137 -8.54 -12.95 -11.38
CA GLU A 137 -7.41 -12.23 -11.95
C GLU A 137 -6.96 -11.14 -10.97
N TYR A 138 -5.65 -10.87 -10.95
CA TYR A 138 -5.05 -9.94 -10.02
C TYR A 138 -3.86 -9.19 -10.61
N GLN A 139 -3.46 -8.11 -9.93
CA GLN A 139 -2.20 -7.43 -10.12
C GLN A 139 -1.46 -7.30 -8.79
N ILE A 140 -0.16 -7.58 -8.77
CA ILE A 140 0.70 -7.22 -7.64
C ILE A 140 0.86 -5.71 -7.63
N THR A 141 0.65 -5.09 -6.47
CA THR A 141 0.73 -3.64 -6.29
C THR A 141 1.30 -3.31 -4.91
N GLN A 142 1.41 -2.01 -4.62
CA GLN A 142 1.72 -1.49 -3.30
C GLN A 142 0.48 -0.91 -2.62
N PHE A 143 0.46 -1.01 -1.30
CA PHE A 143 -0.54 -0.44 -0.42
C PHE A 143 0.15 0.37 0.67
N THR A 144 -0.36 1.57 0.93
CA THR A 144 0.11 2.45 2.00
C THR A 144 -0.94 2.38 3.11
N PRO A 145 -0.62 1.83 4.29
CA PRO A 145 -1.54 1.81 5.42
C PRO A 145 -1.93 3.22 5.87
N ASP A 146 -3.16 3.39 6.35
CA ASP A 146 -3.62 4.67 6.90
C ASP A 146 -3.00 4.95 8.29
N ASP A 147 -2.48 3.91 8.95
CA ASP A 147 -1.84 3.97 10.26
C ASP A 147 -0.32 3.87 10.12
N CYS A 148 0.38 5.00 10.17
CA CYS A 148 1.81 5.02 10.43
C CYS A 148 2.11 5.84 11.67
N ASP A 149 2.90 5.31 12.62
CA ASP A 149 3.34 6.10 13.76
C ASP A 149 4.52 7.03 13.39
N ASN A 150 4.31 8.33 13.59
CA ASN A 150 5.30 9.39 13.34
C ASN A 150 5.82 9.39 11.89
N CYS A 151 4.94 9.14 10.91
CA CYS A 151 5.27 9.37 9.52
C CYS A 151 4.98 10.82 9.16
N PHE A 152 5.84 11.41 8.34
CA PHE A 152 5.62 12.72 7.77
C PHE A 152 6.06 12.70 6.32
N LYS A 153 5.20 13.19 5.42
CA LYS A 153 5.49 13.27 3.99
C LYS A 153 5.06 14.61 3.43
N GLN A 154 5.89 15.18 2.56
CA GLN A 154 5.66 16.41 1.82
C GLN A 154 5.65 16.11 0.33
N GLU A 155 4.69 16.66 -0.40
CA GLU A 155 4.59 16.54 -1.84
C GLU A 155 4.48 17.92 -2.49
N PHE A 156 5.26 18.16 -3.54
CA PHE A 156 5.11 19.28 -4.46
C PHE A 156 4.59 18.79 -5.80
N ILE A 157 3.39 19.21 -6.19
CA ILE A 157 2.65 18.64 -7.31
C ILE A 157 2.40 19.71 -8.37
N TYR A 158 2.66 19.41 -9.64
CA TYR A 158 2.23 20.28 -10.74
C TYR A 158 0.75 20.11 -11.02
N ASN A 159 0.01 21.22 -11.03
CA ASN A 159 -1.44 21.27 -11.16
C ASN A 159 -1.89 22.03 -12.42
N GLY A 160 -1.03 22.04 -13.44
CA GLY A 160 -1.32 22.60 -14.76
C GLY A 160 -0.86 24.05 -14.95
N ARG A 161 -1.20 24.62 -16.09
CA ARG A 161 -0.81 25.99 -16.47
C ARG A 161 -1.94 26.76 -17.13
N VAL A 162 -1.86 28.08 -17.03
CA VAL A 162 -2.68 29.03 -17.80
C VAL A 162 -1.72 30.07 -18.37
N ASN A 163 -1.57 30.13 -19.69
CA ASN A 163 -0.53 30.94 -20.34
C ASN A 163 0.85 30.63 -19.73
N ASN A 164 1.49 31.62 -19.09
CA ASN A 164 2.81 31.47 -18.46
C ASN A 164 2.71 31.26 -16.94
N ASP A 165 1.50 31.29 -16.38
CA ASP A 165 1.27 30.95 -14.99
C ASP A 165 1.23 29.43 -14.81
N LEU A 166 2.20 28.91 -14.09
CA LEU A 166 2.22 27.52 -13.65
C LEU A 166 1.58 27.40 -12.26
N LYS A 167 0.72 26.41 -12.10
CA LYS A 167 0.01 26.13 -10.86
C LYS A 167 0.58 24.89 -10.19
N PHE A 168 0.74 24.96 -8.88
CA PHE A 168 1.23 23.85 -8.07
C PHE A 168 0.35 23.67 -6.85
N VAL A 169 0.38 22.45 -6.31
CA VAL A 169 -0.21 22.13 -5.02
C VAL A 169 0.87 21.54 -4.14
N TYR A 170 1.05 22.14 -2.97
CA TYR A 170 1.83 21.56 -1.89
C TYR A 170 0.90 20.84 -0.91
N ARG A 171 1.27 19.64 -0.47
CA ARG A 171 0.53 18.88 0.55
C ARG A 171 1.46 18.25 1.57
N GLU A 172 0.98 18.20 2.80
CA GLU A 172 1.61 17.46 3.89
C GLU A 172 0.71 16.30 4.33
N TYR A 173 1.35 15.21 4.72
CA TYR A 173 0.74 14.06 5.34
C TYR A 173 1.40 13.84 6.69
N VAL A 174 0.59 13.57 7.72
CA VAL A 174 1.06 13.01 8.99
C VAL A 174 0.38 11.68 9.14
N ASP A 175 1.16 10.65 9.45
CA ASP A 175 0.66 9.31 9.66
C ASP A 175 -0.16 8.83 8.44
N ASN A 176 0.33 9.13 7.22
CA ASN A 176 -0.32 8.90 5.93
C ASN A 176 -1.68 9.60 5.68
N LEU A 177 -2.17 10.39 6.63
CA LEU A 177 -3.37 11.21 6.48
C LEU A 177 -3.03 12.60 5.95
N ALA A 178 -3.72 13.00 4.87
CA ALA A 178 -3.56 14.34 4.30
C ALA A 178 -3.97 15.41 5.31
N ARG A 179 -3.06 16.35 5.60
CA ARG A 179 -3.34 17.49 6.46
C ARG A 179 -3.98 18.59 5.62
N SER A 180 -5.30 18.60 5.52
CA SER A 180 -6.03 19.55 4.67
C SER A 180 -5.68 21.02 4.97
N SER A 181 -5.44 21.38 6.22
CA SER A 181 -5.02 22.74 6.63
C SER A 181 -3.58 23.11 6.21
N PHE A 182 -2.80 22.14 5.74
CA PHE A 182 -1.42 22.31 5.23
C PHE A 182 -1.34 22.04 3.73
N THR A 183 -2.47 22.14 3.03
CA THR A 183 -2.52 22.19 1.56
C THR A 183 -2.44 23.63 1.09
N GLN A 184 -1.51 23.93 0.18
CA GLN A 184 -1.37 25.27 -0.39
C GLN A 184 -1.39 25.20 -1.92
N GLU A 185 -2.22 26.04 -2.53
CA GLU A 185 -2.20 26.27 -3.96
C GLU A 185 -1.25 27.43 -4.26
N LEU A 186 -0.32 27.20 -5.18
CA LEU A 186 0.76 28.13 -5.51
C LEU A 186 0.72 28.42 -7.00
N GLN A 187 1.05 29.65 -7.37
CA GLN A 187 1.12 30.10 -8.75
C GLN A 187 2.40 30.89 -8.97
N TYR A 188 3.08 30.63 -10.09
CA TYR A 188 4.31 31.30 -10.50
C TYR A 188 4.23 31.67 -11.99
N ASP A 189 4.61 32.90 -12.33
CA ASP A 189 4.77 33.32 -13.73
C ASP A 189 6.19 32.99 -14.20
N ILE A 190 6.32 32.09 -15.17
CA ILE A 190 7.63 31.67 -15.69
C ILE A 190 8.30 32.67 -16.62
N ASN A 191 7.62 33.77 -16.97
CA ASN A 191 8.27 34.89 -17.65
C ASN A 191 9.28 35.61 -16.75
N ASP A 192 8.98 35.68 -15.45
CA ASP A 192 9.84 36.36 -14.47
C ASP A 192 11.05 35.48 -14.12
N SER A 193 10.80 34.19 -13.90
CA SER A 193 11.86 33.21 -13.68
C SER A 193 11.40 31.81 -14.04
N ASN A 194 12.27 31.03 -14.68
CA ASN A 194 12.06 29.59 -14.83
C ASN A 194 12.39 28.79 -13.55
N VAL A 195 12.88 29.45 -12.48
CA VAL A 195 13.16 28.82 -11.19
C VAL A 195 12.02 29.08 -10.21
N ILE A 196 11.47 28.00 -9.67
CA ILE A 196 10.37 28.02 -8.71
C ILE A 196 10.90 27.64 -7.33
N GLY A 197 10.50 28.40 -6.31
CA GLY A 197 10.95 28.18 -4.93
C GLY A 197 9.81 28.11 -3.91
N PHE A 198 9.84 27.10 -3.05
CA PHE A 198 8.88 26.93 -1.96
C PHE A 198 9.48 26.12 -0.80
N LYS A 199 9.44 26.61 0.45
CA LYS A 199 9.98 25.90 1.65
C LYS A 199 11.36 25.24 1.43
N GLY A 200 12.34 26.01 0.96
CA GLY A 200 13.68 25.50 0.64
C GLY A 200 13.83 24.76 -0.70
N LEU A 201 12.77 24.12 -1.21
CA LEU A 201 12.75 23.47 -2.53
C LEU A 201 13.03 24.51 -3.63
N ARG A 202 13.90 24.18 -4.57
CA ARG A 202 14.12 24.93 -5.81
C ARG A 202 14.06 23.98 -6.98
N ILE A 203 13.21 24.28 -7.96
CA ILE A 203 13.13 23.56 -9.23
C ILE A 203 13.37 24.51 -10.40
N GLU A 204 14.11 24.07 -11.39
CA GLU A 204 14.23 24.74 -12.69
C GLU A 204 13.25 24.10 -13.67
N VAL A 205 12.33 24.89 -14.20
CA VAL A 205 11.40 24.46 -15.25
C VAL A 205 12.10 24.55 -16.60
N LEU A 206 12.15 23.43 -17.31
CA LEU A 206 12.75 23.34 -18.64
C LEU A 206 11.69 23.43 -19.74
N ASN A 207 10.55 22.77 -19.54
CA ASN A 207 9.44 22.77 -20.48
C ASN A 207 8.11 22.47 -19.78
N THR A 208 7.00 22.99 -20.30
CA THR A 208 5.66 22.66 -19.81
C THR A 208 4.66 22.54 -20.96
N THR A 209 3.75 21.59 -20.80
CA THR A 209 2.54 21.47 -21.62
C THR A 209 1.31 21.63 -20.73
N ASN A 210 0.12 21.51 -21.31
CA ASN A 210 -1.12 21.44 -20.55
C ASN A 210 -1.26 20.16 -19.72
N THR A 211 -0.47 19.12 -19.99
CA THR A 211 -0.55 17.81 -19.32
C THR A 211 0.74 17.35 -18.65
N SER A 212 1.87 18.04 -18.88
CA SER A 212 3.17 17.62 -18.36
C SER A 212 4.10 18.78 -18.03
N ILE A 213 5.09 18.49 -17.21
CA ILE A 213 6.20 19.39 -16.87
C ILE A 213 7.51 18.62 -16.94
N THR A 214 8.52 19.26 -17.52
CA THR A 214 9.91 18.83 -17.53
C THR A 214 10.72 19.80 -16.69
N TYR A 215 11.46 19.29 -15.71
CA TYR A 215 12.14 20.10 -14.71
C TYR A 215 13.42 19.43 -14.18
N LYS A 216 14.27 20.22 -13.52
CA LYS A 216 15.35 19.77 -12.65
C LYS A 216 15.09 20.23 -11.24
N VAL A 217 15.61 19.50 -10.27
CA VAL A 217 15.64 19.97 -8.88
C VAL A 217 17.03 20.49 -8.57
N LEU A 218 17.09 21.73 -8.09
CA LEU A 218 18.33 22.42 -7.74
C LEU A 218 18.62 22.30 -6.24
N SER A 219 17.58 22.33 -5.40
CA SER A 219 17.67 22.06 -3.97
C SER A 219 16.40 21.37 -3.47
N PRO A 220 16.48 20.41 -2.53
CA PRO A 220 15.31 19.73 -1.98
C PRO A 220 14.57 20.62 -0.96
N PHE A 221 13.45 20.12 -0.44
CA PHE A 221 12.82 20.73 0.74
C PHE A 221 13.78 20.79 1.93
N GLU A 222 13.70 21.87 2.71
CA GLU A 222 14.36 21.99 4.02
C GLU A 222 13.93 20.89 5.00
#